data_AF-G2NKQ3-F1
#
_entry.id   AF-G2NKQ3-F1
#
_cell.length_a   1.000
_cell.length_b   1.000
_cell.length_c   1.000
_cell.angle_alpha   90.00
_cell.angle_beta   90.00
_cell.angle_gamma   90.00
#
_symmetry.space_group_name_H-M   'P 1'
#
loop_
_entity.id
_entity.type
_entity.pdbx_description
1 polymer ?
#
loop_
_entity_poly.entity_id
_entity_poly.type
_entity_poly.pdbx_seq_one_letter_code
_entity_poly.pdbx_strand_id
1 'polypeptide(L)'
;MPKRSIGTPTPALTHLPPPPAGTPGPPDARRRGPRRGPLARAGAVLAAAALFVLLPASAAHADPPQNLPQNAGSYEQTFSPAYDYDGDGCYATPAIGPDGTLATGLNTTGAINGSCRDQWDLDNSQTYARSLCNNGWCAIVYASYFEKDQAVHGSGLGGHRHDFEHVISWVDQASNQVEHVSTTQHSTVKTYPRSQVRFDGTHPKTVYHKDGASTHFFRLANGNDEPPENHYHTWRYPPIVDWNGFPSTALRDTLMNADFGSATIKVTDKDNRFRNLLSNSKPAGIPFDPWG
;
A
#
# COMPACT_ATOMS: atom_id res chain seq x y z
N MET A 1 48.88 -17.72 -32.78
CA MET A 1 49.44 -16.70 -33.69
C MET A 1 48.59 -15.43 -33.64
N PRO A 2 49.16 -14.23 -33.87
CA PRO A 2 49.13 -13.15 -32.88
C PRO A 2 48.37 -11.87 -33.30
N LYS A 3 48.12 -11.02 -32.28
CA LYS A 3 48.04 -9.54 -32.26
C LYS A 3 47.11 -8.83 -33.26
N ARG A 4 46.20 -8.00 -32.71
CA ARG A 4 46.30 -6.54 -32.88
C ARG A 4 45.46 -5.75 -31.88
N SER A 5 46.15 -4.79 -31.27
CA SER A 5 45.68 -3.74 -30.35
C SER A 5 45.36 -2.49 -31.17
N ILE A 6 44.22 -1.86 -30.89
CA ILE A 6 43.84 -0.47 -31.27
C ILE A 6 42.85 -0.07 -30.15
N GLY A 7 43.06 0.90 -29.27
CA GLY A 7 43.54 2.27 -29.47
C GLY A 7 42.37 3.22 -29.20
N THR A 8 42.21 3.67 -27.95
CA THR A 8 41.25 4.68 -27.48
C THR A 8 41.55 6.08 -28.03
N PRO A 9 40.52 6.94 -28.20
CA PRO A 9 40.67 8.37 -28.03
C PRO A 9 39.83 8.92 -26.87
N THR A 10 40.52 9.60 -25.97
CA THR A 10 40.02 10.43 -24.86
C THR A 10 39.33 11.70 -25.39
N PRO A 11 38.18 12.13 -24.86
CA PRO A 11 37.66 13.47 -25.12
C PRO A 11 38.34 14.52 -24.21
N ALA A 12 38.73 15.62 -24.83
CA ALA A 12 39.46 16.73 -24.23
C ALA A 12 38.62 17.54 -23.23
N LEU A 13 39.22 17.87 -22.08
CA LEU A 13 38.74 18.88 -21.14
C LEU A 13 38.93 20.28 -21.74
N THR A 14 37.86 21.07 -21.76
CA THR A 14 37.92 22.52 -22.01
C THR A 14 37.99 23.27 -20.69
N HIS A 15 39.11 23.98 -20.49
CA HIS A 15 39.36 24.90 -19.38
C HIS A 15 38.58 26.22 -19.59
N LEU A 16 37.81 26.64 -18.59
CA LEU A 16 37.29 28.01 -18.45
C LEU A 16 38.21 28.82 -17.51
N PRO A 17 38.56 30.08 -17.85
CA PRO A 17 39.37 30.94 -16.99
C PRO A 17 38.54 31.66 -15.90
N PRO A 18 39.16 32.00 -14.74
CA PRO A 18 38.48 32.67 -13.63
C PRO A 18 38.42 34.20 -13.80
N PRO A 19 37.42 34.89 -13.21
CA PRO A 19 37.39 36.34 -13.13
C PRO A 19 38.34 36.90 -12.04
N PRO A 20 38.88 38.12 -12.20
CA PRO A 20 39.91 38.67 -11.32
C PRO A 20 39.35 39.36 -10.06
N ALA A 21 40.15 39.34 -9.00
CA ALA A 21 40.01 40.14 -7.78
C ALA A 21 40.96 41.36 -7.81
N GLY A 22 40.50 42.50 -7.30
CA GLY A 22 41.30 43.73 -7.18
C GLY A 22 40.66 44.80 -6.27
N THR A 23 41.15 44.80 -5.02
CA THR A 23 41.23 45.79 -3.92
C THR A 23 41.55 47.27 -4.30
N PRO A 24 41.82 48.22 -3.36
CA PRO A 24 41.11 48.71 -2.16
C PRO A 24 41.11 50.28 -2.01
N GLY A 25 40.43 50.83 -0.98
CA GLY A 25 40.98 51.94 -0.15
C GLY A 25 40.46 53.39 -0.30
N PRO A 26 40.66 54.26 0.72
CA PRO A 26 39.68 55.25 1.27
C PRO A 26 40.20 56.73 1.21
N PRO A 27 39.69 57.78 1.93
CA PRO A 27 39.73 57.92 3.41
C PRO A 27 38.59 58.72 4.12
N ASP A 28 38.31 58.31 5.37
CA ASP A 28 38.33 59.06 6.64
C ASP A 28 37.88 60.54 6.75
N ALA A 29 36.98 60.85 7.72
CA ALA A 29 37.05 62.08 8.54
C ALA A 29 36.00 62.13 9.70
N ARG A 30 36.46 61.70 10.88
CA ARG A 30 36.37 62.34 12.23
C ARG A 30 35.28 63.39 12.58
N ARG A 31 34.63 63.09 13.73
CA ARG A 31 34.40 63.89 14.98
C ARG A 31 33.57 65.19 14.95
N ARG A 32 32.55 65.25 15.82
CA ARG A 32 32.44 66.04 17.08
C ARG A 32 30.95 66.21 17.48
N GLY A 33 30.59 65.87 18.73
CA GLY A 33 29.35 66.36 19.37
C GLY A 33 29.58 67.72 20.07
N PRO A 34 28.75 68.15 21.04
CA PRO A 34 27.32 67.93 21.27
C PRO A 34 26.56 69.29 21.43
N ARG A 35 25.22 69.32 21.34
CA ARG A 35 24.40 70.39 21.97
C ARG A 35 23.00 69.88 22.33
N ARG A 36 22.60 70.14 23.57
CA ARG A 36 21.36 69.75 24.24
C ARG A 36 20.18 70.64 23.82
N GLY A 37 18.99 70.07 23.78
CA GLY A 37 17.70 70.77 23.78
C GLY A 37 16.55 69.75 23.70
N PRO A 38 15.65 69.65 24.69
CA PRO A 38 14.66 68.58 24.77
C PRO A 38 13.42 68.96 23.96
N LEU A 39 12.73 67.97 23.40
CA LEU A 39 11.27 67.98 23.30
C LEU A 39 10.81 66.57 22.93
N ALA A 40 10.02 66.03 23.83
CA ALA A 40 9.41 64.73 23.76
C ALA A 40 8.65 64.54 22.44
N ARG A 41 8.95 63.45 21.75
CA ARG A 41 7.94 62.73 20.96
C ARG A 41 8.05 61.27 21.32
N ALA A 42 7.00 60.81 21.99
CA ALA A 42 6.79 59.45 22.41
C ALA A 42 6.98 58.50 21.23
N GLY A 43 7.74 57.43 21.49
CA GLY A 43 7.91 56.34 20.56
C GLY A 43 6.61 55.59 20.34
N ALA A 44 6.39 55.21 19.10
CA ALA A 44 5.65 54.01 18.75
C ALA A 44 6.54 53.22 17.79
N VAL A 45 7.50 52.48 18.35
CA VAL A 45 8.10 51.36 17.61
C VAL A 45 7.04 50.27 17.65
N LEU A 46 6.33 50.09 16.53
CA LEU A 46 5.54 48.88 16.32
C LEU A 46 6.52 47.73 16.17
N ALA A 47 6.92 47.14 17.29
CA ALA A 47 7.57 45.85 17.31
C ALA A 47 6.51 44.81 16.92
N ALA A 48 6.40 44.53 15.62
CA ALA A 48 5.71 43.34 15.15
C ALA A 48 6.55 42.14 15.58
N ALA A 49 6.28 41.62 16.78
CA ALA A 49 6.76 40.30 17.17
C ALA A 49 6.03 39.28 16.29
N ALA A 50 6.66 38.90 15.18
CA ALA A 50 6.25 37.73 14.41
C ALA A 50 6.45 36.52 15.30
N LEU A 51 5.37 36.06 15.92
CA LEU A 51 5.32 34.80 16.64
C LEU A 51 5.42 33.70 15.58
N PHE A 52 6.64 33.28 15.25
CA PHE A 52 6.85 32.04 14.52
C PHE A 52 6.42 30.90 15.45
N VAL A 53 5.15 30.50 15.34
CA VAL A 53 4.73 29.20 15.83
C VAL A 53 5.48 28.19 14.98
N LEU A 54 6.60 27.70 15.51
CA LEU A 54 7.20 26.46 15.06
C LEU A 54 6.18 25.36 15.37
N LEU A 55 5.22 25.18 14.47
CA LEU A 55 4.52 23.91 14.38
C LEU A 55 5.64 22.89 14.16
N PRO A 56 5.82 21.88 15.02
CA PRO A 56 6.62 20.75 14.61
C PRO A 56 5.94 20.26 13.34
N ALA A 57 6.66 20.34 12.22
CA ALA A 57 6.36 19.47 11.10
C ALA A 57 6.67 18.07 11.64
N SER A 58 5.71 17.50 12.36
CA SER A 58 5.59 16.06 12.43
C SER A 58 5.67 15.66 10.96
N ALA A 59 6.72 14.95 10.58
CA ALA A 59 6.57 14.01 9.49
C ALA A 59 5.50 13.04 10.00
N ALA A 60 4.24 13.44 9.87
CA ALA A 60 3.12 12.54 9.99
C ALA A 60 3.35 11.60 8.84
N HIS A 61 4.02 10.48 9.12
CA HIS A 61 3.67 9.24 8.46
C HIS A 61 2.16 9.21 8.57
N ALA A 62 1.46 9.51 7.47
CA ALA A 62 0.03 9.56 7.51
C ALA A 62 -0.39 8.11 7.72
N ASP A 63 -0.67 7.76 8.97
CA ASP A 63 -1.22 6.47 9.34
C ASP A 63 -2.35 6.15 8.35
N PRO A 64 -2.52 4.87 7.97
CA PRO A 64 -3.63 4.49 7.12
C PRO A 64 -4.95 4.97 7.74
N PRO A 65 -5.96 5.29 6.91
CA PRO A 65 -7.24 5.75 7.41
C PRO A 65 -7.87 4.68 8.32
N GLN A 66 -8.84 5.09 9.15
CA GLN A 66 -9.59 4.16 9.98
C GLN A 66 -10.36 3.15 9.13
N ASN A 67 -10.48 1.90 9.60
CA ASN A 67 -11.28 0.89 8.92
C ASN A 67 -12.77 1.25 8.82
N LEU A 68 -13.42 0.65 7.84
CA LEU A 68 -14.86 0.69 7.70
C LEU A 68 -15.50 -0.37 8.61
N PRO A 69 -16.72 -0.16 9.10
CA PRO A 69 -17.41 -1.16 9.89
C PRO A 69 -17.67 -2.44 9.05
N GLN A 70 -17.54 -3.60 9.70
CA GLN A 70 -17.94 -4.89 9.13
C GLN A 70 -19.36 -4.80 8.54
N ASN A 71 -19.48 -5.06 7.24
CA ASN A 71 -20.75 -5.13 6.54
C ASN A 71 -20.60 -5.97 5.26
N ALA A 72 -20.82 -7.26 5.39
CA ALA A 72 -20.72 -8.21 4.29
C ALA A 72 -21.86 -9.22 4.35
N GLY A 73 -22.29 -9.68 3.19
CA GLY A 73 -23.25 -10.75 3.00
C GLY A 73 -22.77 -12.07 3.61
N SER A 74 -23.71 -12.99 3.80
CA SER A 74 -23.43 -14.24 4.50
C SER A 74 -22.36 -15.08 3.79
N TYR A 75 -22.28 -15.08 2.45
CA TYR A 75 -21.29 -15.83 1.69
C TYR A 75 -19.89 -15.24 1.87
N GLU A 76 -19.74 -13.93 1.66
CA GLU A 76 -18.51 -13.18 1.89
C GLU A 76 -18.01 -13.34 3.33
N GLN A 77 -18.92 -13.37 4.31
CA GLN A 77 -18.54 -13.59 5.70
C GLN A 77 -18.15 -15.05 5.99
N THR A 78 -18.89 -16.01 5.45
CA THR A 78 -18.71 -17.44 5.77
C THR A 78 -17.45 -18.01 5.13
N PHE A 79 -17.13 -17.57 3.91
CA PHE A 79 -16.05 -18.16 3.11
C PHE A 79 -14.85 -17.22 2.95
N SER A 80 -14.71 -16.24 3.85
CA SER A 80 -13.56 -15.34 3.88
C SER A 80 -12.28 -16.07 4.23
N PRO A 81 -11.10 -15.60 3.79
CA PRO A 81 -9.85 -16.21 4.21
C PRO A 81 -9.58 -15.97 5.68
N ALA A 82 -8.95 -16.96 6.30
CA ALA A 82 -8.25 -16.79 7.57
C ALA A 82 -6.84 -16.29 7.25
N TYR A 83 -6.52 -15.06 7.64
CA TYR A 83 -5.26 -14.42 7.26
C TYR A 83 -4.17 -14.58 8.30
N ASP A 84 -2.94 -14.72 7.81
CA ASP A 84 -1.72 -14.39 8.51
C ASP A 84 -0.82 -13.53 7.62
N TYR A 85 0.23 -12.95 8.20
CA TYR A 85 1.19 -12.08 7.53
C TYR A 85 2.58 -12.42 8.04
N ASP A 86 3.45 -12.91 7.16
CA ASP A 86 4.85 -13.22 7.50
C ASP A 86 5.56 -11.94 8.01
N GLY A 87 6.60 -12.12 8.83
CA GLY A 87 7.31 -11.02 9.48
C GLY A 87 7.94 -9.98 8.55
N ASP A 88 8.00 -10.26 7.25
CA ASP A 88 8.71 -9.48 6.25
C ASP A 88 7.84 -8.60 5.35
N GLY A 89 6.55 -8.40 5.67
CA GLY A 89 5.65 -7.49 4.96
C GLY A 89 4.82 -6.58 5.88
N CYS A 90 4.03 -5.70 5.25
CA CYS A 90 3.03 -4.86 5.92
C CYS A 90 1.77 -5.67 6.34
N TYR A 91 0.94 -5.11 7.21
CA TYR A 91 -0.42 -5.60 7.42
C TYR A 91 -1.41 -5.01 6.41
N ALA A 92 -2.54 -5.70 6.21
CA ALA A 92 -3.59 -5.28 5.30
C ALA A 92 -4.45 -4.15 5.89
N THR A 93 -4.03 -2.90 5.71
CA THR A 93 -4.69 -1.71 6.28
C THR A 93 -5.80 -1.17 5.35
N PRO A 94 -6.61 -0.20 5.78
CA PRO A 94 -7.72 0.31 4.98
C PRO A 94 -7.21 1.18 3.83
N ALA A 95 -7.72 0.96 2.62
CA ALA A 95 -7.43 1.78 1.45
C ALA A 95 -8.25 3.10 1.42
N ILE A 96 -9.33 3.17 2.19
CA ILE A 96 -10.21 4.32 2.31
C ILE A 96 -10.83 4.37 3.72
N GLY A 97 -10.95 5.58 4.28
CA GLY A 97 -11.59 5.84 5.56
C GLY A 97 -13.10 6.12 5.45
N PRO A 98 -13.83 6.17 6.59
CA PRO A 98 -15.26 6.48 6.61
C PRO A 98 -15.61 7.85 6.03
N ASP A 99 -14.66 8.78 6.02
CA ASP A 99 -14.77 10.14 5.50
C ASP A 99 -14.43 10.26 3.99
N GLY A 100 -14.01 9.16 3.36
CA GLY A 100 -13.57 9.15 1.96
C GLY A 100 -12.09 9.45 1.76
N THR A 101 -11.31 9.66 2.81
CA THR A 101 -9.86 9.82 2.72
C THR A 101 -9.22 8.52 2.21
N LEU A 102 -8.56 8.58 1.05
CA LEU A 102 -7.80 7.46 0.49
C LEU A 102 -6.45 7.31 1.21
N ALA A 103 -6.01 6.06 1.39
CA ALA A 103 -4.71 5.77 1.96
C ALA A 103 -3.59 6.33 1.08
N THR A 104 -2.68 7.09 1.68
CA THR A 104 -1.57 7.72 0.94
C THR A 104 -0.41 6.74 0.69
N GLY A 105 -0.39 5.62 1.40
CA GLY A 105 0.64 4.58 1.31
C GLY A 105 2.00 5.04 1.85
N LEU A 106 3.01 4.21 1.65
CA LEU A 106 4.39 4.46 2.09
C LEU A 106 5.37 4.43 0.93
N ASN A 107 6.45 5.18 1.05
CA ASN A 107 7.59 5.02 0.13
C ASN A 107 8.23 3.64 0.36
N THR A 108 8.77 3.04 -0.70
CA THR A 108 9.59 1.83 -0.64
C THR A 108 11.01 2.14 -0.15
N THR A 109 11.08 2.66 1.08
CA THR A 109 12.31 2.99 1.79
C THR A 109 12.31 2.34 3.16
N GLY A 110 13.48 2.31 3.79
CA GLY A 110 13.62 1.70 5.11
C GLY A 110 13.41 0.19 5.08
N ALA A 111 13.08 -0.40 6.24
CA ALA A 111 12.78 -1.82 6.32
C ALA A 111 11.51 -2.17 5.52
N ILE A 112 11.44 -3.40 5.00
CA ILE A 112 10.33 -3.86 4.17
C ILE A 112 9.01 -3.81 4.95
N ASN A 113 9.01 -4.27 6.19
CA ASN A 113 7.91 -4.18 7.14
C ASN A 113 7.91 -2.86 7.96
N GLY A 114 8.79 -1.92 7.63
CA GLY A 114 8.99 -0.71 8.40
C GLY A 114 7.84 0.29 8.23
N SER A 115 7.31 0.77 9.36
CA SER A 115 6.21 1.75 9.46
C SER A 115 4.85 1.28 8.93
N CYS A 116 4.64 -0.03 8.80
CA CYS A 116 3.36 -0.61 8.34
C CYS A 116 3.07 -1.99 8.96
N ARG A 117 3.76 -2.31 10.06
CA ARG A 117 3.65 -3.60 10.75
C ARG A 117 3.79 -3.40 12.25
N ASP A 118 2.90 -2.64 12.85
CA ASP A 118 2.68 -2.64 14.29
C ASP A 118 1.33 -3.28 14.67
N GLN A 119 1.04 -3.37 15.97
CA GLN A 119 -0.21 -3.96 16.44
C GLN A 119 -1.42 -3.11 16.05
N TRP A 120 -1.26 -1.78 15.97
CA TRP A 120 -2.34 -0.87 15.61
C TRP A 120 -2.73 -1.05 14.13
N ASP A 121 -1.74 -1.22 13.23
CA ASP A 121 -1.97 -1.55 11.82
C ASP A 121 -2.81 -2.82 11.67
N LEU A 122 -2.52 -3.84 12.49
CA LEU A 122 -3.25 -5.10 12.49
C LEU A 122 -4.67 -4.96 13.05
N ASP A 123 -4.86 -4.16 14.09
CA ASP A 123 -6.18 -3.85 14.67
C ASP A 123 -7.04 -3.01 13.73
N ASN A 124 -6.40 -2.14 12.92
CA ASN A 124 -7.03 -1.30 11.92
C ASN A 124 -7.19 -2.01 10.56
N SER A 125 -6.94 -3.32 10.46
CA SER A 125 -7.00 -4.04 9.19
C SER A 125 -8.40 -4.02 8.54
N GLN A 126 -8.44 -4.19 7.21
CA GLN A 126 -9.66 -4.18 6.40
C GLN A 126 -9.57 -5.18 5.25
N THR A 127 -10.69 -5.82 4.92
CA THR A 127 -10.88 -6.57 3.67
C THR A 127 -12.06 -6.00 2.89
N TYR A 128 -11.91 -5.93 1.56
CA TYR A 128 -12.98 -5.56 0.64
C TYR A 128 -13.42 -6.78 -0.15
N ALA A 129 -14.71 -6.99 -0.35
CA ALA A 129 -15.20 -8.18 -1.03
C ALA A 129 -16.17 -7.87 -2.18
N ARG A 130 -16.21 -8.75 -3.17
CA ARG A 130 -17.28 -8.80 -4.16
C ARG A 130 -17.47 -10.23 -4.65
N SER A 131 -18.71 -10.67 -4.71
CA SER A 131 -19.07 -11.96 -5.29
C SER A 131 -19.79 -11.83 -6.63
N LEU A 132 -19.71 -12.91 -7.42
CA LEU A 132 -20.60 -13.22 -8.52
C LEU A 132 -21.03 -14.67 -8.36
N CYS A 133 -22.34 -14.93 -8.48
CA CYS A 133 -22.89 -16.28 -8.40
C CYS A 133 -23.72 -16.58 -9.64
N ASN A 134 -23.39 -17.63 -10.37
CA ASN A 134 -24.18 -18.18 -11.47
C ASN A 134 -23.86 -19.66 -11.68
N ASN A 135 -24.79 -20.36 -12.32
CA ASN A 135 -24.63 -21.77 -12.72
C ASN A 135 -24.24 -22.72 -11.56
N GLY A 136 -24.75 -22.48 -10.35
CA GLY A 136 -24.49 -23.32 -9.17
C GLY A 136 -23.15 -23.03 -8.47
N TRP A 137 -22.44 -21.97 -8.86
CA TRP A 137 -21.14 -21.59 -8.28
C TRP A 137 -21.14 -20.13 -7.86
N CYS A 138 -20.42 -19.81 -6.79
CA CYS A 138 -20.10 -18.45 -6.40
C CYS A 138 -18.58 -18.24 -6.41
N ALA A 139 -18.11 -17.20 -7.08
CA ALA A 139 -16.75 -16.71 -6.96
C ALA A 139 -16.74 -15.48 -6.07
N ILE A 140 -16.04 -15.55 -4.93
CA ILE A 140 -15.96 -14.45 -3.98
C ILE A 140 -14.53 -13.93 -3.97
N VAL A 141 -14.33 -12.71 -4.44
CA VAL A 141 -13.02 -12.05 -4.48
C VAL A 141 -12.88 -11.19 -3.22
N TYR A 142 -11.85 -11.49 -2.43
CA TYR A 142 -11.41 -10.69 -1.28
C TYR A 142 -10.17 -9.91 -1.69
N ALA A 143 -10.15 -8.60 -1.41
CA ALA A 143 -9.06 -7.70 -1.68
C ALA A 143 -8.50 -7.12 -0.38
N SER A 144 -7.19 -7.16 -0.25
CA SER A 144 -6.43 -6.57 0.86
C SER A 144 -5.50 -5.49 0.31
N TYR A 145 -5.47 -4.34 0.96
CA TYR A 145 -4.57 -3.24 0.62
C TYR A 145 -3.36 -3.23 1.55
N PHE A 146 -2.18 -2.98 1.01
CA PHE A 146 -0.97 -2.73 1.81
C PHE A 146 -0.36 -1.39 1.41
N GLU A 147 0.24 -0.69 2.36
CA GLU A 147 0.72 0.68 2.09
C GLU A 147 1.92 0.74 1.15
N LYS A 148 2.69 -0.33 1.05
CA LYS A 148 3.79 -0.54 0.11
C LYS A 148 4.04 -2.02 -0.09
N ASP A 149 4.71 -2.34 -1.18
CA ASP A 149 5.27 -3.64 -1.48
C ASP A 149 6.73 -3.45 -1.90
N GLN A 150 7.66 -4.13 -1.22
CA GLN A 150 9.09 -3.86 -1.30
C GLN A 150 9.92 -5.15 -1.22
N ALA A 151 10.75 -5.40 -2.23
CA ALA A 151 11.60 -6.60 -2.26
C ALA A 151 12.92 -6.44 -1.49
N VAL A 152 13.46 -5.22 -1.41
CA VAL A 152 14.84 -4.96 -0.91
C VAL A 152 14.83 -3.98 0.26
N HIS A 153 15.43 -4.36 1.39
CA HIS A 153 15.58 -3.45 2.53
C HIS A 153 16.36 -2.18 2.17
N GLY A 154 15.85 -1.04 2.61
CA GLY A 154 16.47 0.28 2.44
C GLY A 154 16.41 0.84 1.03
N SER A 155 15.74 0.17 0.08
CA SER A 155 15.75 0.54 -1.33
C SER A 155 14.38 0.37 -1.99
N GLY A 156 14.08 1.27 -2.94
CA GLY A 156 12.91 1.15 -3.81
C GLY A 156 13.15 0.24 -5.02
N LEU A 157 14.30 -0.43 -5.11
CA LEU A 157 14.58 -1.40 -6.16
C LEU A 157 13.69 -2.63 -5.98
N GLY A 158 12.78 -2.86 -6.92
CA GLY A 158 11.85 -4.00 -6.89
C GLY A 158 10.72 -3.78 -5.88
N GLY A 159 9.84 -2.83 -6.15
CA GLY A 159 8.66 -2.58 -5.31
C GLY A 159 7.91 -1.32 -5.73
N HIS A 160 6.78 -1.05 -5.08
CA HIS A 160 6.00 0.16 -5.27
C HIS A 160 5.28 0.61 -4.00
N ARG A 161 4.97 1.90 -3.95
CA ARG A 161 3.98 2.44 -3.01
C ARG A 161 2.62 1.83 -3.36
N HIS A 162 1.84 1.51 -2.33
CA HIS A 162 0.57 0.78 -2.40
C HIS A 162 0.75 -0.66 -2.85
N ASP A 163 -0.16 -1.53 -2.44
CA ASP A 163 -0.29 -2.88 -2.97
C ASP A 163 -1.74 -3.35 -2.82
N PHE A 164 -2.15 -4.25 -3.70
CA PHE A 164 -3.44 -4.92 -3.63
C PHE A 164 -3.28 -6.39 -4.00
N GLU A 165 -3.50 -7.26 -3.01
CA GLU A 165 -3.54 -8.70 -3.23
C GLU A 165 -4.96 -9.24 -3.09
N HIS A 166 -5.24 -10.34 -3.79
CA HIS A 166 -6.55 -10.94 -3.88
C HIS A 166 -6.51 -12.42 -3.55
N VAL A 167 -7.48 -12.86 -2.74
CA VAL A 167 -7.81 -14.26 -2.53
C VAL A 167 -9.23 -14.49 -3.06
N ILE A 168 -9.46 -15.58 -3.78
CA ILE A 168 -10.74 -15.91 -4.39
C ILE A 168 -11.21 -17.25 -3.85
N SER A 169 -12.35 -17.27 -3.17
CA SER A 169 -13.04 -18.49 -2.76
C SER A 169 -14.04 -18.89 -3.85
N TRP A 170 -13.86 -20.07 -4.45
CA TRP A 170 -14.79 -20.67 -5.40
C TRP A 170 -15.67 -21.68 -4.66
N VAL A 171 -16.92 -21.29 -4.44
CA VAL A 171 -17.88 -22.04 -3.66
C VAL A 171 -18.81 -22.81 -4.59
N ASP A 172 -18.88 -24.12 -4.41
CA ASP A 172 -19.95 -24.94 -4.99
C ASP A 172 -21.21 -24.78 -4.11
N GLN A 173 -22.30 -24.30 -4.71
CA GLN A 173 -23.55 -24.06 -3.97
C GLN A 173 -24.26 -25.36 -3.58
N ALA A 174 -24.00 -26.48 -4.27
CA ALA A 174 -24.58 -27.77 -3.93
C ALA A 174 -23.93 -28.38 -2.68
N SER A 175 -22.60 -28.30 -2.56
CA SER A 175 -21.86 -28.75 -1.37
C SER A 175 -21.78 -27.67 -0.27
N ASN A 176 -22.09 -26.41 -0.61
CA ASN A 176 -21.95 -25.24 0.25
C ASN A 176 -20.54 -25.12 0.86
N GLN A 177 -19.52 -25.31 0.01
CA GLN A 177 -18.12 -25.39 0.42
C GLN A 177 -17.20 -24.75 -0.62
N VAL A 178 -16.07 -24.21 -0.15
CA VAL A 178 -14.98 -23.73 -1.00
C VAL A 178 -14.25 -24.91 -1.64
N GLU A 179 -14.47 -25.17 -2.91
CA GLU A 179 -13.83 -26.26 -3.66
C GLU A 179 -12.51 -25.85 -4.32
N HIS A 180 -12.33 -24.56 -4.57
CA HIS A 180 -11.06 -24.01 -5.05
C HIS A 180 -10.74 -22.68 -4.39
N VAL A 181 -9.45 -22.40 -4.26
CA VAL A 181 -8.94 -21.09 -3.85
C VAL A 181 -8.01 -20.59 -4.93
N SER A 182 -8.17 -19.34 -5.36
CA SER A 182 -7.17 -18.68 -6.20
C SER A 182 -6.49 -17.56 -5.43
N THR A 183 -5.20 -17.33 -5.68
CA THR A 183 -4.48 -16.16 -5.17
C THR A 183 -3.78 -15.43 -6.31
N THR A 184 -3.80 -14.10 -6.29
CA THR A 184 -2.92 -13.33 -7.16
C THR A 184 -1.47 -13.56 -6.76
N GLN A 185 -0.61 -13.65 -7.76
CA GLN A 185 0.83 -13.82 -7.60
C GLN A 185 1.51 -12.88 -8.58
N HIS A 186 1.79 -11.66 -8.12
CA HIS A 186 2.28 -10.57 -8.96
C HIS A 186 1.31 -10.28 -10.12
N SER A 187 1.75 -10.45 -11.37
CA SER A 187 0.95 -10.28 -12.58
C SER A 187 0.13 -11.51 -12.97
N THR A 188 0.18 -12.59 -12.20
CA THR A 188 -0.48 -13.87 -12.51
C THR A 188 -1.49 -14.25 -11.43
N VAL A 189 -2.22 -15.35 -11.67
CA VAL A 189 -3.11 -15.94 -10.68
C VAL A 189 -2.83 -17.44 -10.62
N LYS A 190 -2.85 -18.00 -9.42
CA LYS A 190 -2.72 -19.44 -9.21
C LYS A 190 -3.95 -19.98 -8.52
N THR A 191 -4.49 -21.08 -9.04
CA THR A 191 -5.69 -21.73 -8.52
C THR A 191 -5.35 -23.09 -7.93
N TYR A 192 -5.89 -23.36 -6.76
CA TYR A 192 -5.62 -24.54 -5.95
C TYR A 192 -6.93 -25.30 -5.71
N PRO A 193 -6.96 -26.62 -5.90
CA PRO A 193 -8.08 -27.43 -5.44
C PRO A 193 -8.12 -27.46 -3.91
N ARG A 194 -9.32 -27.63 -3.34
CA ARG A 194 -9.55 -27.73 -1.90
C ARG A 194 -8.59 -28.68 -1.18
N SER A 195 -8.21 -29.79 -1.83
CA SER A 195 -7.29 -30.79 -1.27
C SER A 195 -5.88 -30.26 -0.96
N GLN A 196 -5.49 -29.12 -1.51
CA GLN A 196 -4.21 -28.44 -1.23
C GLN A 196 -4.35 -27.33 -0.17
N VAL A 197 -5.57 -26.97 0.20
CA VAL A 197 -5.86 -25.81 1.04
C VAL A 197 -6.13 -26.26 2.47
N ARG A 198 -5.45 -25.62 3.43
CA ARG A 198 -5.78 -25.73 4.85
C ARG A 198 -6.94 -24.80 5.18
N PHE A 199 -7.82 -25.21 6.08
CA PHE A 199 -8.98 -24.41 6.50
C PHE A 199 -9.03 -24.24 8.02
N ASP A 200 -9.55 -23.10 8.46
CA ASP A 200 -10.17 -22.94 9.77
C ASP A 200 -11.69 -22.92 9.56
N GLY A 201 -12.39 -24.01 9.86
CA GLY A 201 -13.80 -24.18 9.49
C GLY A 201 -14.03 -24.02 7.98
N THR A 202 -14.74 -22.97 7.59
CA THR A 202 -15.04 -22.62 6.18
C THR A 202 -14.02 -21.65 5.56
N HIS A 203 -13.07 -21.17 6.35
CA HIS A 203 -12.13 -20.13 5.96
C HIS A 203 -10.82 -20.71 5.41
N PRO A 204 -10.48 -20.50 4.13
CA PRO A 204 -9.19 -20.93 3.61
C PRO A 204 -8.06 -20.15 4.28
N LYS A 205 -7.03 -20.84 4.76
CA LYS A 205 -5.88 -20.22 5.41
C LYS A 205 -4.89 -19.70 4.37
N THR A 206 -4.63 -18.39 4.39
CA THR A 206 -3.71 -17.72 3.47
C THR A 206 -2.77 -16.79 4.20
N VAL A 207 -1.53 -16.69 3.72
CA VAL A 207 -0.46 -15.93 4.36
C VAL A 207 0.09 -14.90 3.39
N TYR A 208 0.09 -13.62 3.76
CA TYR A 208 0.79 -12.60 3.00
C TYR A 208 2.28 -12.79 3.20
N HIS A 209 2.98 -13.07 2.11
CA HIS A 209 4.32 -13.64 2.12
C HIS A 209 5.21 -12.94 1.11
N LYS A 210 6.47 -12.73 1.47
CA LYS A 210 7.49 -12.26 0.53
C LYS A 210 8.05 -13.40 -0.32
N ASP A 211 7.93 -13.29 -1.64
CA ASP A 211 8.34 -14.33 -2.60
C ASP A 211 9.86 -14.36 -2.82
N GLY A 212 10.60 -14.81 -1.80
CA GLY A 212 12.05 -14.90 -1.82
C GLY A 212 12.71 -13.54 -2.08
N ALA A 213 13.34 -13.39 -3.26
CA ALA A 213 13.99 -12.14 -3.67
C ALA A 213 13.04 -11.14 -4.36
N SER A 214 11.78 -11.54 -4.61
CA SER A 214 10.76 -10.71 -5.23
C SER A 214 9.89 -10.00 -4.17
N THR A 215 8.77 -9.46 -4.65
CA THR A 215 7.72 -8.77 -3.90
C THR A 215 6.76 -9.75 -3.22
N HIS A 216 5.69 -9.24 -2.63
CA HIS A 216 4.76 -10.04 -1.83
C HIS A 216 3.60 -10.61 -2.64
N PHE A 217 2.96 -11.64 -2.10
CA PHE A 217 1.64 -12.13 -2.53
C PHE A 217 1.00 -12.99 -1.43
N PHE A 218 -0.29 -13.33 -1.58
CA PHE A 218 -0.90 -14.35 -0.71
C PHE A 218 -0.57 -15.77 -1.18
N ARG A 219 0.15 -16.54 -0.35
CA ARG A 219 0.29 -17.99 -0.52
C ARG A 219 -0.75 -18.74 0.32
N LEU A 220 -0.97 -20.02 -0.01
CA LEU A 220 -1.66 -20.92 0.92
C LEU A 220 -0.81 -21.12 2.18
N ALA A 221 -1.48 -21.28 3.31
CA ALA A 221 -0.83 -21.70 4.53
C ALA A 221 -0.30 -23.15 4.43
N ASN A 222 0.84 -23.39 5.06
CA ASN A 222 1.52 -24.67 5.16
C ASN A 222 1.71 -25.08 6.64
N GLY A 223 2.55 -26.08 6.91
CA GLY A 223 2.72 -26.64 8.25
C GLY A 223 3.54 -25.76 9.20
N ASN A 224 4.24 -24.76 8.66
CA ASN A 224 5.09 -23.86 9.41
C ASN A 224 4.37 -22.57 9.86
N ASP A 225 3.13 -22.36 9.43
CA ASP A 225 2.33 -21.17 9.77
C ASP A 225 1.47 -21.38 11.02
N GLU A 226 1.88 -22.29 11.90
CA GLU A 226 1.19 -22.61 13.15
C GLU A 226 2.20 -22.55 14.33
N PRO A 227 2.07 -21.56 15.24
CA PRO A 227 1.11 -20.47 15.20
C PRO A 227 1.44 -19.43 14.10
N PRO A 228 0.45 -18.63 13.69
CA PRO A 228 0.65 -17.45 12.85
C PRO A 228 1.74 -16.47 13.32
N GLU A 229 2.41 -15.77 12.40
CA GLU A 229 3.53 -14.85 12.68
C GLU A 229 3.09 -13.41 13.03
N ASN A 230 1.82 -13.07 12.84
CA ASN A 230 1.29 -11.76 13.22
C ASN A 230 1.34 -11.51 14.75
N HIS A 231 1.14 -10.25 15.16
CA HIS A 231 1.24 -9.79 16.56
C HIS A 231 0.38 -10.56 17.57
N TYR A 232 -0.68 -11.24 17.14
CA TYR A 232 -1.57 -12.00 18.02
C TYR A 232 -1.25 -13.50 18.07
N HIS A 233 -0.38 -14.01 17.18
CA HIS A 233 -0.11 -15.43 17.04
C HIS A 233 -1.39 -16.28 16.84
N THR A 234 -2.39 -15.69 16.19
CA THR A 234 -3.66 -16.35 15.83
C THR A 234 -4.07 -15.97 14.41
N TRP A 235 -4.88 -16.82 13.77
CA TRP A 235 -5.50 -16.51 12.49
C TRP A 235 -6.39 -15.27 12.61
N ARG A 236 -6.36 -14.40 11.60
CA ARG A 236 -7.03 -13.09 11.63
C ARG A 236 -8.19 -13.03 10.67
N TYR A 237 -9.26 -12.36 11.12
CA TYR A 237 -10.51 -12.16 10.41
C TYR A 237 -10.82 -10.66 10.40
N PRO A 238 -10.13 -9.85 9.57
CA PRO A 238 -10.35 -8.42 9.50
C PRO A 238 -11.80 -8.10 9.11
N PRO A 239 -12.33 -6.93 9.51
CA PRO A 239 -13.60 -6.44 9.01
C PRO A 239 -13.70 -6.53 7.49
N ILE A 240 -14.84 -7.03 7.00
CA ILE A 240 -15.14 -7.17 5.57
C ILE A 240 -16.23 -6.16 5.22
N VAL A 241 -15.97 -5.37 4.18
CA VAL A 241 -17.01 -4.59 3.49
C VAL A 241 -17.18 -5.16 2.11
N ASP A 242 -18.35 -5.71 1.81
CA ASP A 242 -18.64 -6.18 0.46
C ASP A 242 -19.14 -5.06 -0.47
N TRP A 243 -19.31 -5.37 -1.75
CA TRP A 243 -19.76 -4.45 -2.80
C TRP A 243 -21.05 -3.68 -2.46
N ASN A 244 -21.96 -4.28 -1.70
CA ASN A 244 -23.23 -3.71 -1.27
C ASN A 244 -23.19 -3.21 0.18
N GLY A 245 -22.14 -3.52 0.92
CA GLY A 245 -21.96 -3.20 2.33
C GLY A 245 -21.24 -1.88 2.60
N PHE A 246 -20.75 -1.18 1.58
CA PHE A 246 -20.15 0.14 1.77
C PHE A 246 -21.15 1.10 2.44
N PRO A 247 -20.71 1.93 3.42
CA PRO A 247 -21.56 2.93 4.07
C PRO A 247 -22.32 3.86 3.11
N SER A 248 -21.75 4.12 1.92
CA SER A 248 -22.45 4.77 0.82
C SER A 248 -21.90 4.30 -0.52
N THR A 249 -22.72 4.40 -1.57
CA THR A 249 -22.27 4.17 -2.95
C THR A 249 -21.18 5.16 -3.35
N ALA A 250 -21.26 6.42 -2.92
CA ALA A 250 -20.22 7.42 -3.19
C ALA A 250 -18.86 7.02 -2.61
N LEU A 251 -18.84 6.44 -1.41
CA LEU A 251 -17.61 5.95 -0.78
C LEU A 251 -17.03 4.76 -1.53
N ARG A 252 -17.88 3.80 -1.89
CA ARG A 252 -17.48 2.68 -2.76
C ARG A 252 -16.89 3.19 -4.07
N ASP A 253 -17.62 4.06 -4.76
CA ASP A 253 -17.25 4.55 -6.08
C ASP A 253 -15.96 5.37 -6.01
N THR A 254 -15.69 6.07 -4.91
CA THR A 254 -14.40 6.73 -4.65
C THR A 254 -13.25 5.72 -4.65
N LEU A 255 -13.33 4.65 -3.85
CA LEU A 255 -12.30 3.62 -3.80
C LEU A 255 -12.17 2.87 -5.13
N MET A 256 -13.29 2.49 -5.75
CA MET A 256 -13.32 1.69 -6.97
C MET A 256 -12.77 2.44 -8.20
N ASN A 257 -12.71 3.77 -8.14
CA ASN A 257 -12.17 4.62 -9.20
C ASN A 257 -10.81 5.26 -8.88
N ALA A 258 -10.32 5.13 -7.65
CA ALA A 258 -9.03 5.67 -7.23
C ALA A 258 -7.86 5.13 -8.07
N ASP A 259 -6.77 5.90 -8.08
CA ASP A 259 -5.50 5.54 -8.69
C ASP A 259 -4.46 5.31 -7.59
N PHE A 260 -4.04 4.06 -7.44
CA PHE A 260 -2.99 3.62 -6.51
C PHE A 260 -1.68 3.32 -7.27
N GLY A 261 -1.48 3.95 -8.42
CA GLY A 261 -0.28 3.78 -9.25
C GLY A 261 -0.17 2.37 -9.80
N SER A 262 0.86 1.64 -9.35
CA SER A 262 1.12 0.26 -9.79
C SER A 262 0.14 -0.76 -9.20
N ALA A 263 -0.45 -0.45 -8.04
CA ALA A 263 -1.39 -1.34 -7.37
C ALA A 263 -2.81 -1.19 -7.94
N THR A 264 -3.53 -2.30 -8.08
CA THR A 264 -4.90 -2.29 -8.61
C THR A 264 -5.85 -3.16 -7.79
N ILE A 265 -6.89 -2.55 -7.26
CA ILE A 265 -8.02 -3.29 -6.69
C ILE A 265 -8.80 -3.99 -7.82
N LYS A 266 -9.12 -5.27 -7.64
CA LYS A 266 -9.77 -6.12 -8.64
C LYS A 266 -11.22 -6.52 -8.31
N VAL A 267 -11.84 -5.89 -7.31
CA VAL A 267 -13.29 -6.00 -7.05
C VAL A 267 -14.12 -4.93 -7.78
N THR A 268 -13.48 -4.11 -8.62
CA THR A 268 -14.09 -2.98 -9.36
C THR A 268 -14.51 -3.34 -10.79
N ASP A 269 -15.53 -2.66 -11.30
CA ASP A 269 -15.92 -2.68 -12.72
C ASP A 269 -15.02 -1.81 -13.60
N LYS A 270 -14.23 -0.90 -13.02
CA LYS A 270 -13.25 -0.08 -13.75
C LYS A 270 -12.31 -0.99 -14.54
N ASP A 271 -12.18 -0.71 -15.84
CA ASP A 271 -11.38 -1.49 -16.80
C ASP A 271 -11.71 -3.00 -16.85
N ASN A 272 -12.95 -3.40 -16.49
CA ASN A 272 -13.38 -4.79 -16.37
C ASN A 272 -12.55 -5.64 -15.39
N ARG A 273 -11.85 -5.04 -14.43
CA ARG A 273 -10.89 -5.74 -13.56
C ARG A 273 -11.50 -6.94 -12.83
N PHE A 274 -12.72 -6.81 -12.31
CA PHE A 274 -13.42 -7.92 -11.66
C PHE A 274 -13.64 -9.12 -12.61
N ARG A 275 -14.22 -8.88 -13.78
CA ARG A 275 -14.51 -9.94 -14.77
C ARG A 275 -13.25 -10.55 -15.37
N ASN A 276 -12.21 -9.74 -15.59
CA ASN A 276 -10.91 -10.20 -16.05
C ASN A 276 -10.23 -11.09 -15.01
N LEU A 277 -10.27 -10.70 -13.72
CA LEU A 277 -9.74 -11.54 -12.64
C LEU A 277 -10.46 -12.88 -12.59
N LEU A 278 -11.80 -12.87 -12.62
CA LEU A 278 -12.60 -14.11 -12.62
C LEU A 278 -12.30 -14.98 -13.83
N SER A 279 -12.16 -14.40 -15.03
CA SER A 279 -11.84 -15.14 -16.25
C SER A 279 -10.47 -15.81 -16.18
N ASN A 280 -9.47 -15.12 -15.64
CA ASN A 280 -8.10 -15.61 -15.52
C ASN A 280 -7.90 -16.64 -14.40
N SER A 281 -8.84 -16.73 -13.47
CA SER A 281 -8.70 -17.52 -12.23
C SER A 281 -9.75 -18.61 -12.07
N LYS A 282 -10.71 -18.71 -13.00
CA LYS A 282 -11.77 -19.71 -13.01
C LYS A 282 -11.17 -21.12 -13.03
N PRO A 283 -11.52 -21.99 -12.06
CA PRO A 283 -11.18 -23.40 -12.09
C PRO A 283 -11.66 -24.08 -13.39
N ALA A 284 -10.83 -24.96 -13.95
CA ALA A 284 -11.22 -25.73 -15.12
C ALA A 284 -12.40 -26.67 -14.80
N GLY A 285 -13.34 -26.79 -15.73
CA GLY A 285 -14.44 -27.77 -15.64
C GLY A 285 -15.66 -27.33 -14.83
N ILE A 286 -15.66 -26.15 -14.20
CA ILE A 286 -16.86 -25.64 -13.53
C ILE A 286 -17.74 -24.83 -14.51
N PRO A 287 -19.09 -24.88 -14.40
CA PRO A 287 -20.01 -24.18 -15.29
C PRO A 287 -20.16 -22.68 -15.01
N PHE A 288 -19.30 -22.07 -14.19
CA PHE A 288 -19.33 -20.64 -13.86
C PHE A 288 -19.09 -19.72 -15.07
N ASP A 289 -19.81 -18.61 -15.18
CA ASP A 289 -19.57 -17.57 -16.20
C ASP A 289 -18.99 -16.29 -15.55
N PRO A 290 -17.72 -15.92 -15.81
CA PRO A 290 -17.12 -14.68 -15.31
C PRO A 290 -17.83 -13.38 -15.74
N TRP A 291 -18.68 -13.42 -16.76
CA TRP A 291 -19.31 -12.25 -17.34
C TRP A 291 -20.77 -12.04 -16.93
N GLY A 292 -21.38 -13.03 -16.27
CA GLY A 292 -22.75 -12.96 -15.75
C GLY A 292 -23.72 -13.85 -16.51
#